data_AF-A0A3Q0EME6-F1
#
_entry.id   AF-A0A3Q0EME6-F1
#
_cell.length_a   1.000
_cell.length_b   1.000
_cell.length_c   1.000
_cell.angle_alpha   90.00
_cell.angle_beta   90.00
_cell.angle_gamma   90.00
#
_symmetry.space_group_name_H-M   'P 1'
#
loop_
_entity.id
_entity.type
_entity.pdbx_description
1 polymer ?
#
loop_
_entity_poly.entity_id
_entity_poly.type
_entity_poly.pdbx_seq_one_letter_code
_entity_poly.pdbx_strand_id
1 'polypeptide(L)'
;MCFQTIIALVHYNGRVMNDELLSSRFVSEVSRYLEVNNFMTVKALKQTILNLFIASNGKSYTVDLCYRCPAKTTELKISYRTVMIEDDEDVKFVIGYAKKYEPHVQLEVMAFIREYIETSTDVIWEHLEKQLSDSLNIEKTPSERGSAI
;
A
#
# COMPACT_ATOMS: atom_id res chain seq x y z
N MET A 1 12.44 -22.99 -4.86
CA MET A 1 11.33 -22.58 -3.98
C MET A 1 10.12 -23.45 -4.28
N CYS A 2 9.32 -23.82 -3.28
CA CYS A 2 8.06 -24.55 -3.48
C CYS A 2 6.91 -23.60 -3.83
N PHE A 3 5.88 -24.09 -4.52
CA PHE A 3 4.65 -23.34 -4.78
C PHE A 3 3.91 -23.04 -3.49
N GLN A 4 3.58 -21.76 -3.28
CA GLN A 4 2.90 -21.26 -2.09
C GLN A 4 1.76 -20.33 -2.51
N THR A 5 0.59 -20.55 -1.93
CA THR A 5 -0.59 -19.69 -2.05
C THR A 5 -0.97 -19.11 -0.69
N ILE A 6 -1.55 -17.91 -0.71
CA ILE A 6 -2.12 -17.24 0.46
C ILE A 6 -3.28 -16.34 0.04
N ILE A 7 -4.27 -16.19 0.92
CA ILE A 7 -5.37 -15.24 0.73
C ILE A 7 -4.92 -13.87 1.24
N ALA A 8 -4.83 -12.90 0.33
CA ALA A 8 -4.58 -11.50 0.64
C ALA A 8 -5.89 -10.73 0.79
N LEU A 9 -5.96 -9.83 1.77
CA LEU A 9 -6.96 -8.76 1.82
C LEU A 9 -6.42 -7.55 1.06
N VAL A 10 -7.06 -7.20 -0.06
CA VAL A 10 -6.65 -6.07 -0.89
C VAL A 10 -7.55 -4.87 -0.61
N HIS A 11 -6.93 -3.75 -0.26
CA HIS A 11 -7.57 -2.46 0.00
C HIS A 11 -7.49 -1.57 -1.25
N TYR A 12 -8.62 -1.04 -1.70
CA TYR A 12 -8.69 -0.21 -2.91
C TYR A 12 -8.63 1.28 -2.56
N ASN A 13 -7.64 2.00 -3.11
CA ASN A 13 -7.48 3.45 -3.03
C ASN A 13 -7.72 4.04 -1.62
N GLY A 14 -7.26 3.33 -0.60
CA GLY A 14 -7.37 3.74 0.79
C GLY A 14 -6.26 4.67 1.23
N ARG A 15 -6.05 4.72 2.54
CA ARG A 15 -4.99 5.48 3.22
C ARG A 15 -4.11 4.55 4.04
N VAL A 16 -2.83 4.88 4.08
CA VAL A 16 -1.88 4.30 5.03
C VAL A 16 -1.82 5.23 6.22
N MET A 17 -2.27 4.77 7.39
CA MET A 17 -2.21 5.51 8.63
C MET A 17 -1.08 4.96 9.48
N ASN A 18 -0.28 5.84 10.08
CA ASN A 18 0.67 5.46 11.11
C ASN A 18 0.05 5.73 12.47
N ASP A 19 -0.02 4.70 13.31
CA ASP A 19 -0.43 4.81 14.70
C ASP A 19 0.80 4.55 15.58
N GLU A 20 1.07 5.43 16.55
CA GLU A 20 2.17 5.30 17.51
C GLU A 20 2.14 3.97 18.26
N LEU A 21 0.95 3.38 18.43
CA LEU A 21 0.74 2.10 19.07
C LEU A 21 0.93 0.94 18.08
N LEU A 22 0.23 0.95 16.94
CA LEU A 22 0.09 -0.23 16.06
C LEU A 22 0.97 -0.22 14.83
N SER A 23 1.74 0.85 14.60
CA SER A 23 2.47 1.13 13.35
C SER A 23 1.55 1.08 12.11
N SER A 24 2.07 0.95 10.88
CA SER A 24 1.28 1.26 9.68
C SER A 24 0.03 0.37 9.53
N ARG A 25 -1.13 1.01 9.33
CA ARG A 25 -2.44 0.38 9.10
C ARG A 25 -3.03 0.82 7.77
N PHE A 26 -3.67 -0.12 7.07
CA PHE A 26 -4.43 0.17 5.86
C PHE A 26 -5.91 0.40 6.19
N VAL A 27 -6.45 1.49 5.66
CA VAL A 27 -7.86 1.86 5.82
C VAL A 27 -8.42 2.19 4.44
N SER A 28 -9.45 1.48 4.01
CA SER A 28 -10.15 1.72 2.75
C SER A 28 -11.65 1.50 2.94
N GLU A 29 -12.45 2.17 2.12
CA GLU A 29 -13.90 1.94 2.07
C GLU A 29 -14.24 0.63 1.38
N VAL A 30 -13.41 0.21 0.42
CA VAL A 30 -13.58 -1.01 -0.36
C VAL A 30 -12.37 -1.91 -0.16
N SER A 31 -12.63 -3.16 0.20
CA SER A 31 -11.64 -4.22 0.28
C SER A 31 -12.19 -5.52 -0.29
N ARG A 32 -11.33 -6.33 -0.88
CA ARG A 32 -11.69 -7.64 -1.46
C ARG A 32 -10.59 -8.66 -1.18
N TYR A 33 -10.97 -9.91 -1.03
CA TYR A 33 -10.03 -11.02 -0.89
C TYR A 33 -9.53 -11.48 -2.26
N LEU A 34 -8.25 -11.81 -2.34
CA LEU A 34 -7.60 -12.34 -3.52
C LEU A 34 -6.63 -13.45 -3.14
N GLU A 35 -6.74 -14.61 -3.80
CA GLU A 35 -5.69 -15.64 -3.69
C GLU A 35 -4.49 -15.25 -4.55
N VAL A 36 -3.31 -15.21 -3.95
CA VAL A 36 -2.05 -14.89 -4.62
C VAL A 36 -1.04 -16.02 -4.42
N ASN A 37 -0.10 -16.16 -5.35
CA ASN A 37 0.97 -17.16 -5.27
C ASN A 37 2.34 -16.59 -5.61
N ASN A 38 3.38 -17.21 -5.07
CA ASN A 38 4.77 -16.76 -5.18
C ASN A 38 5.39 -16.90 -6.59
N PHE A 39 4.64 -17.40 -7.58
CA PHE A 39 5.08 -17.45 -8.98
C PHE A 39 4.41 -16.39 -9.86
N MET A 40 3.49 -15.60 -9.32
CA MET A 40 2.93 -14.45 -10.03
C MET A 40 4.02 -13.42 -10.32
N THR A 41 4.05 -12.91 -11.55
CA THR A 41 4.83 -11.70 -11.85
C THR A 41 4.11 -10.48 -11.27
N VAL A 42 4.86 -9.40 -10.99
CA VAL A 42 4.29 -8.14 -10.52
C VAL A 42 3.25 -7.60 -11.49
N LYS A 43 3.49 -7.77 -12.80
CA LYS A 43 2.54 -7.39 -13.85
C LYS A 43 1.24 -8.20 -13.75
N ALA A 44 1.34 -9.52 -13.59
CA ALA A 44 0.16 -10.37 -13.44
C ALA A 44 -0.62 -10.06 -12.16
N LEU A 45 0.09 -9.81 -11.05
CA LEU A 45 -0.51 -9.41 -9.78
C LEU A 45 -1.27 -8.08 -9.91
N LYS A 46 -0.61 -7.04 -10.46
CA LYS A 46 -1.22 -5.73 -10.71
C LYS A 46 -2.47 -5.84 -11.59
N GLN A 47 -2.41 -6.62 -12.68
CA GLN A 47 -3.56 -6.82 -13.56
C GLN A 47 -4.70 -7.59 -12.87
N THR A 48 -4.38 -8.59 -12.07
CA THR A 48 -5.38 -9.37 -11.33
C THR A 48 -6.11 -8.50 -10.30
N ILE A 49 -5.37 -7.66 -9.57
CA ILE A 49 -5.93 -6.69 -8.63
C ILE A 49 -6.74 -5.62 -9.37
N LEU A 50 -6.28 -5.14 -10.53
CA LEU A 50 -7.04 -4.19 -11.34
C LEU A 50 -8.41 -4.77 -11.71
N ASN A 51 -8.43 -5.99 -12.26
CA ASN A 51 -9.66 -6.68 -12.65
C ASN A 51 -10.58 -6.98 -11.44
N LEU A 52 -10.00 -7.07 -10.23
CA LEU A 52 -10.76 -7.29 -9.00
C LEU A 52 -11.61 -6.08 -8.63
N PHE A 53 -11.20 -4.85 -8.94
CA PHE A 53 -11.91 -3.62 -8.55
C PHE A 53 -12.55 -2.88 -9.72
N ILE A 54 -11.91 -2.90 -10.88
CA ILE A 54 -12.33 -2.18 -12.07
C ILE A 54 -12.74 -3.19 -13.13
N ALA A 55 -14.01 -3.18 -13.51
CA ALA A 55 -14.48 -3.91 -14.67
C ALA A 55 -13.89 -3.28 -15.95
N SER A 56 -13.63 -4.10 -16.97
CA SER A 56 -13.11 -3.63 -18.25
C SER A 56 -14.02 -2.53 -18.82
N ASN A 57 -13.48 -1.31 -18.87
CA ASN A 57 -14.20 -0.10 -19.30
C ASN A 57 -13.47 0.64 -20.43
N GLY A 58 -12.48 -0.01 -21.05
CA GLY A 58 -11.68 0.55 -22.15
C GLY A 58 -10.67 1.61 -21.74
N LYS A 59 -10.50 1.90 -20.45
CA LYS A 59 -9.52 2.86 -19.94
C LYS A 59 -8.22 2.18 -19.54
N SER A 60 -7.13 2.92 -19.65
CA SER A 60 -5.81 2.50 -19.14
C SER A 60 -5.66 2.91 -17.68
N TYR A 61 -4.96 2.10 -16.89
CA TYR A 61 -4.74 2.34 -15.47
C TYR A 61 -3.29 2.11 -15.08
N THR A 62 -2.79 2.91 -14.14
CA THR A 62 -1.59 2.61 -13.37
C THR A 62 -2.00 1.97 -12.05
N VAL A 63 -1.18 1.02 -11.59
CA VAL A 63 -1.42 0.27 -10.35
C VAL A 63 -0.12 0.24 -9.56
N ASP A 64 -0.16 0.82 -8.37
CA ASP A 64 0.92 0.73 -7.39
C ASP A 64 0.46 -0.06 -6.19
N LEU A 65 1.34 -0.93 -5.71
CA LEU A 65 1.04 -1.88 -4.67
C LEU A 65 2.00 -1.65 -3.51
N CYS A 66 1.45 -1.62 -2.30
CA CYS A 66 2.25 -1.78 -1.10
C CYS A 66 1.61 -2.82 -0.20
N TYR A 67 2.44 -3.51 0.57
CA TYR A 67 1.99 -4.53 1.51
C TYR A 67 2.40 -4.16 2.93
N ARG A 68 1.63 -4.70 3.87
CA ARG A 68 1.86 -4.50 5.29
C ARG A 68 2.70 -5.67 5.83
N CYS A 69 3.98 -5.42 6.04
CA CYS A 69 4.98 -6.40 6.48
C CYS A 69 5.12 -6.38 8.01
N PRO A 70 4.96 -7.51 8.72
CA PRO A 70 5.39 -7.61 10.12
C PRO A 70 6.87 -7.23 10.27
N ALA A 71 7.19 -6.34 11.22
CA ALA A 71 8.55 -5.84 11.46
C ALA A 71 9.12 -6.33 12.80
N LYS A 72 8.33 -6.28 13.89
CA LYS A 72 8.70 -6.83 15.19
C LYS A 72 7.49 -7.47 15.85
N THR A 73 7.70 -8.64 16.44
CA THR A 73 6.70 -9.30 17.28
C THR A 73 7.18 -9.24 18.73
N THR A 74 6.45 -8.52 19.58
CA THR A 74 6.52 -8.70 21.04
C THR A 74 5.42 -9.65 21.46
N GLU A 75 5.48 -10.22 22.67
CA GLU A 75 4.49 -11.19 23.18
C GLU A 75 3.04 -10.70 23.11
N LEU A 76 2.81 -9.38 23.05
CA LEU A 76 1.47 -8.77 23.06
C LEU A 76 1.15 -7.95 21.80
N LYS A 77 2.09 -7.76 20.87
CA LYS A 77 1.89 -6.85 19.73
C LYS A 77 2.80 -7.13 18.55
N ILE A 78 2.21 -7.11 17.35
CA ILE A 78 2.91 -7.12 16.07
C ILE A 78 2.97 -5.70 15.54
N SER A 79 4.18 -5.19 15.30
CA SER A 79 4.39 -3.96 14.54
C SER A 79 4.53 -4.28 13.05
N TYR A 80 4.09 -3.35 12.22
CA TYR A 80 4.04 -3.44 10.78
C TYR A 80 4.73 -2.25 10.13
N ARG A 81 5.40 -2.52 9.01
CA ARG A 81 5.91 -1.50 8.09
C ARG A 81 5.21 -1.66 6.75
N THR A 82 5.02 -0.54 6.06
CA THR A 82 4.58 -0.57 4.67
C THR A 82 5.79 -0.67 3.75
N VAL A 83 5.72 -1.56 2.77
CA VAL A 83 6.78 -1.76 1.77
C VAL A 83 6.13 -1.85 0.40
N MET A 84 6.75 -1.25 -0.61
CA MET A 84 6.29 -1.28 -2.00
C MET A 84 6.54 -2.65 -2.62
N ILE A 85 5.72 -3.02 -3.61
CA ILE A 85 5.98 -4.17 -4.49
C ILE A 85 6.27 -3.61 -5.88
N GLU A 86 7.55 -3.64 -6.26
CA GLU A 86 8.05 -3.01 -7.48
C GLU A 86 8.35 -4.06 -8.56
N ASP A 87 8.85 -5.23 -8.16
CA ASP A 87 9.27 -6.28 -9.08
C ASP A 87 8.81 -7.70 -8.68
N ASP A 88 9.20 -8.69 -9.50
CA ASP A 88 8.85 -10.10 -9.31
C ASP A 88 9.52 -10.72 -8.07
N GLU A 89 10.68 -10.22 -7.64
CA GLU A 89 11.36 -10.69 -6.44
C GLU A 89 10.65 -10.19 -5.18
N ASP A 90 10.10 -8.98 -5.20
CA ASP A 90 9.23 -8.48 -4.14
C ASP A 90 7.99 -9.37 -3.97
N VAL A 91 7.34 -9.77 -5.06
CA VAL A 91 6.16 -10.67 -4.97
C VAL A 91 6.53 -12.00 -4.29
N LYS A 92 7.66 -12.60 -4.68
CA LYS A 92 8.18 -13.83 -4.05
C LYS A 92 8.46 -13.61 -2.57
N PHE A 93 9.15 -12.52 -2.24
CA PHE A 93 9.51 -12.19 -0.87
C PHE A 93 8.25 -11.99 -0.01
N VAL A 94 7.29 -11.19 -0.48
CA VAL A 94 6.04 -10.90 0.24
C VAL A 94 5.28 -12.16 0.55
N ILE A 95 5.07 -13.02 -0.45
CA ILE A 95 4.24 -14.22 -0.28
C ILE A 95 4.97 -15.24 0.58
N GLY A 96 6.28 -15.43 0.38
CA GLY A 96 7.09 -16.30 1.23
C GLY A 96 7.12 -15.83 2.69
N TYR A 97 7.25 -14.52 2.90
CA TYR A 97 7.25 -13.92 4.24
C TYR A 97 5.88 -14.04 4.89
N ALA A 98 4.80 -13.71 4.18
CA ALA A 98 3.44 -13.85 4.69
C ALA A 98 3.10 -15.30 5.04
N LYS A 99 3.54 -16.27 4.23
CA LYS A 99 3.33 -17.70 4.51
C LYS A 99 4.00 -18.15 5.80
N LYS A 100 5.16 -17.59 6.14
CA LYS A 100 5.85 -17.87 7.42
C LYS A 100 5.02 -17.47 8.65
N TYR A 101 4.18 -16.44 8.52
CA TYR A 101 3.37 -15.90 9.63
C TYR A 101 1.86 -16.07 9.45
N GLU A 102 1.41 -16.82 8.44
CA GLU A 102 0.00 -17.03 8.10
C GLU A 102 -0.89 -17.46 9.28
N PRO A 103 -0.42 -18.27 10.26
CA PRO A 103 -1.23 -18.62 11.44
C PRO A 103 -1.55 -17.42 12.35
N HIS A 104 -0.83 -16.31 12.21
CA HIS A 104 -0.86 -15.17 13.13
C HIS A 104 -1.14 -13.84 12.44
N VAL A 105 -0.96 -13.76 11.11
CA VAL A 105 -1.01 -12.51 10.35
C VAL A 105 -1.72 -12.72 9.02
N GLN A 106 -2.74 -11.89 8.78
CA GLN A 106 -3.35 -11.75 7.47
C GLN A 106 -2.44 -10.92 6.55
N LEU A 107 -2.23 -11.39 5.32
CA LEU A 107 -1.56 -10.58 4.29
C LEU A 107 -2.50 -9.46 3.84
N GLU A 108 -2.08 -8.22 4.08
CA GLU A 108 -2.79 -7.02 3.61
C GLU A 108 -1.99 -6.31 2.52
N VAL A 109 -2.67 -5.95 1.44
CA VAL A 109 -2.13 -5.19 0.30
C VAL A 109 -2.99 -3.96 0.08
N MET A 110 -2.37 -2.79 -0.07
CA MET A 110 -3.04 -1.58 -0.54
C MET A 110 -2.74 -1.42 -2.03
N ALA A 111 -3.79 -1.25 -2.82
CA ALA A 111 -3.71 -1.02 -4.25
C ALA A 111 -4.13 0.41 -4.57
N PHE A 112 -3.19 1.19 -5.10
CA PHE A 112 -3.43 2.52 -5.64
C PHE A 112 -3.65 2.41 -7.14
N ILE A 113 -4.91 2.48 -7.56
CA ILE A 113 -5.34 2.35 -8.94
C ILE A 113 -5.75 3.73 -9.45
N ARG A 114 -5.05 4.23 -10.46
CA ARG A 114 -5.29 5.55 -11.04
C ARG A 114 -5.51 5.40 -12.54
N GLU A 115 -6.52 6.08 -13.07
CA GLU A 115 -6.70 6.14 -14.52
C GLU A 115 -5.47 6.81 -15.13
N TYR A 116 -4.89 6.16 -16.14
CA TYR A 116 -3.80 6.73 -16.90
C TYR A 116 -4.40 7.79 -17.82
N ILE A 117 -4.28 9.05 -17.38
CA ILE A 117 -4.52 10.20 -18.22
C ILE A 117 -3.17 10.52 -18.85
N GLU A 118 -3.13 10.56 -20.17
CA GLU A 118 -1.95 10.95 -20.94
C GLU A 118 -1.75 12.48 -20.78
N THR A 119 -1.38 12.90 -19.57
CA THR A 119 -0.90 14.25 -19.26
C THR A 119 0.62 14.20 -19.23
N SER A 120 1.28 15.15 -19.89
CA SER A 120 2.74 15.20 -19.98
C SER A 120 3.38 15.00 -18.60
N THR A 121 4.41 14.17 -18.57
CA THR A 121 5.12 13.70 -17.37
C THR A 121 5.51 14.83 -16.41
N ASP A 122 5.73 16.03 -16.95
CA ASP A 122 6.08 17.25 -16.22
C ASP A 122 5.00 17.70 -15.23
N VAL A 123 3.71 17.56 -15.57
CA VAL A 123 2.61 18.06 -14.74
C VAL A 123 2.35 17.17 -13.52
N ILE A 124 2.62 15.86 -13.65
CA ILE A 124 2.44 14.88 -12.58
C ILE A 124 3.55 15.03 -11.53
N TRP A 125 4.79 15.25 -11.97
CA TRP A 125 5.92 15.48 -11.05
C TRP A 125 5.73 16.76 -10.24
N GLU A 126 5.30 17.85 -10.89
CA GLU A 126 4.98 19.10 -10.20
C GLU A 126 3.87 18.94 -9.16
N HIS A 127 2.84 18.14 -9.45
CA HIS A 127 1.75 17.89 -8.50
C HIS A 127 2.19 17.03 -7.31
N LEU A 128 3.05 16.04 -7.55
CA LEU A 128 3.55 15.13 -6.51
C LEU A 128 4.56 15.83 -5.60
N GLU A 129 5.49 16.62 -6.16
CA GLU A 129 6.40 17.49 -5.42
C GLU A 129 5.64 18.52 -4.58
N LYS A 130 4.58 19.11 -5.13
CA LYS A 130 3.74 20.05 -4.41
C LYS A 130 3.01 19.39 -3.24
N GLN A 131 2.42 18.21 -3.43
CA GLN A 131 1.77 17.47 -2.35
C GLN A 131 2.75 17.04 -1.24
N LEU A 132 3.98 16.68 -1.61
CA LEU A 132 5.05 16.36 -0.65
C LEU A 132 5.51 17.62 0.10
N SER A 133 5.67 18.75 -0.59
CA SER A 133 6.08 20.04 0.01
C SER A 133 5.01 20.60 0.95
N ASP A 134 3.74 20.52 0.56
CA ASP A 134 2.62 20.93 1.39
C ASP A 134 2.48 20.04 2.63
N SER A 135 2.79 18.74 2.51
CA SER A 135 2.82 17.81 3.66
C SER A 135 3.98 18.10 4.61
N LEU A 136 5.14 18.54 4.10
CA LEU A 136 6.31 18.93 4.90
C LEU A 136 6.13 20.30 5.59
N ASN A 137 5.30 21.19 5.03
CA ASN A 137 5.04 22.52 5.59
C ASN A 137 3.97 22.57 6.69
N ILE A 138 3.32 21.45 7.01
CA ILE A 138 2.31 21.38 8.10
C ILE A 138 2.97 21.35 9.50
N GLU A 139 4.30 21.22 9.60
CA GLU A 139 5.02 21.20 10.88
C GLU A 139 5.40 22.58 11.46
N LYS A 140 4.71 23.65 11.05
CA LYS A 140 4.83 24.97 11.69
C LYS A 140 3.46 25.52 12.11
N THR A 141 2.89 24.95 13.16
CA THR A 141 1.94 25.70 13.99
C THR A 141 2.66 26.86 14.68
N PRO A 142 2.18 28.10 14.57
CA PRO A 142 2.62 29.18 15.45
C PRO A 142 2.05 28.93 16.85
N SER A 143 2.92 28.86 17.86
CA SER A 143 2.47 28.94 19.24
C SER A 143 2.05 30.40 19.52
N GLU A 144 0.76 30.68 19.42
CA GLU A 144 0.19 31.85 20.07
C GLU A 144 0.07 31.58 21.57
N ARG A 145 0.84 32.32 22.37
CA ARG A 145 0.33 32.94 23.61
C ARG A 145 0.97 34.32 23.73
N GLY A 146 0.16 35.34 23.53
CA GLY A 146 0.50 36.71 23.84
C GLY A 146 0.56 36.99 25.34
N SER A 147 1.05 38.17 25.67
CA SER A 147 0.46 39.00 26.72
C SER A 147 0.72 40.46 26.36
N ALA A 148 -0.38 41.22 26.19
CA ALA A 148 -0.43 42.64 26.54
C ALA A 148 0.07 42.78 28.00
N ILE A 149 0.72 43.86 28.44
CA ILE A 149 0.42 45.29 28.40
C ILE A 149 1.77 46.02 28.52
#